data_AF-A0A957BWU3-F1
#
_entry.id   AF-A0A957BWU3-F1
#
_cell.length_a   1.000
_cell.length_b   1.000
_cell.length_c   1.000
_cell.angle_alpha   90.00
_cell.angle_beta   90.00
_cell.angle_gamma   90.00
#
_symmetry.space_group_name_H-M   'P 1'
#
loop_
_entity.id
_entity.type
_entity.pdbx_description
1 polymer ?
#
loop_
_entity_poly.entity_id
_entity_poly.type
_entity_poly.pdbx_seq_one_letter_code
_entity_poly.pdbx_strand_id
1 'polypeptide(L)'
;MPDCDVLFIGAGHNALVCAGYLAQAGYKIVMLERRHKAGGAVVTEEIVPGFKFDLGGSAHILINHTPIVRDLQLEAYGLRYLDIDPLFFTPFPDGSQITIYQDLDRTCQNIAAVHPQDAENYRTFVETWRPMAEGMVEAFLHVPTPLNLARYLVFNGGIDPKRSDQINSVIRSFGQVVRESFVGPQVPAIMGWMAAQSGPPPSEPLSAPFALWHPMYHASGVRRPVGGSGMLTQALAQMIQAHNGVIHTSAPVKRILVQGGRAVGAETESGERITARVVVSGAHIQTTARLLGDDLPAKARDLIGKARTGNGFGFMVRYAVNELPEYTALPTPPGAAHSEAHVGMQFICPSLDHIDRAYADYLRGEVSREPGLIVMTWSASDPSLAPAGKHVMFIWGQYYPYKLANGEDWDVIGQREADRMLALLA
;
A
#
# COMPACT_ATOMS: atom_id res chain seq x y z
N MET A 1 -36.88 15.32 10.01
CA MET A 1 -35.55 14.85 10.47
C MET A 1 -34.83 14.28 9.27
N PRO A 2 -33.49 14.39 9.17
CA PRO A 2 -32.76 13.79 8.06
C PRO A 2 -32.84 12.26 8.10
N ASP A 3 -32.64 11.61 6.96
CA ASP A 3 -32.70 10.15 6.84
C ASP A 3 -31.60 9.46 7.66
N CYS A 4 -30.44 10.10 7.81
CA CYS A 4 -29.31 9.62 8.62
C CYS A 4 -28.56 10.77 9.30
N ASP A 5 -27.70 10.44 10.26
CA ASP A 5 -26.82 11.44 10.88
C ASP A 5 -25.65 11.75 9.95
N VAL A 6 -25.02 10.72 9.38
CA VAL A 6 -23.85 10.86 8.51
C VAL A 6 -24.03 10.04 7.24
N LEU A 7 -23.90 10.71 6.10
CA LEU A 7 -23.91 10.10 4.78
C LEU A 7 -22.49 10.05 4.21
N PHE A 8 -22.04 8.88 3.80
CA PHE A 8 -20.76 8.68 3.13
C PHE A 8 -20.95 8.53 1.62
N ILE A 9 -20.07 9.17 0.86
CA ILE A 9 -19.95 8.98 -0.59
C ILE A 9 -18.69 8.15 -0.85
N GLY A 10 -18.89 6.91 -1.26
CA GLY A 10 -17.86 5.88 -1.39
C GLY A 10 -17.68 5.06 -0.12
N ALA A 11 -17.48 3.75 -0.29
CA ALA A 11 -17.17 2.80 0.78
C ALA A 11 -15.75 2.24 0.64
N GLY A 12 -14.77 3.12 0.40
CA GLY A 12 -13.35 2.77 0.47
C GLY A 12 -12.88 2.53 1.91
N HIS A 13 -11.76 1.82 2.09
CA HIS A 13 -11.20 1.49 3.43
C HIS A 13 -11.14 2.68 4.40
N ASN A 14 -10.70 3.87 3.96
CA ASN A 14 -10.68 5.06 4.83
C ASN A 14 -12.08 5.50 5.28
N ALA A 15 -13.05 5.49 4.36
CA ALA A 15 -14.44 5.82 4.67
C ALA A 15 -15.06 4.75 5.59
N LEU A 16 -14.74 3.47 5.39
CA LEU A 16 -15.20 2.38 6.24
C LEU A 16 -14.63 2.46 7.65
N VAL A 17 -13.36 2.82 7.84
CA VAL A 17 -12.80 3.06 9.18
C VAL A 17 -13.51 4.21 9.88
N CYS A 18 -13.69 5.35 9.20
CA CYS A 18 -14.40 6.50 9.75
C CYS A 18 -15.86 6.16 10.11
N ALA A 19 -16.59 5.52 9.18
CA ALA A 19 -17.94 5.05 9.40
C ALA A 19 -18.04 4.05 10.54
N GLY A 20 -17.04 3.17 10.68
CA GLY A 20 -16.96 2.18 11.75
C GLY A 20 -16.93 2.81 13.14
N TYR A 21 -16.04 3.78 13.38
CA TYR A 21 -15.99 4.48 14.66
C TYR A 21 -17.28 5.26 14.94
N LEU A 22 -17.89 5.88 13.93
CA LEU A 22 -19.17 6.60 14.10
C LEU A 22 -20.34 5.64 14.38
N ALA A 23 -20.37 4.48 13.72
CA ALA A 23 -21.38 3.45 13.97
C ALA A 23 -21.23 2.88 15.39
N GLN A 24 -20.00 2.60 15.84
CA GLN A 24 -19.72 2.19 17.22
C GLN A 24 -20.16 3.26 18.24
N ALA A 25 -20.06 4.54 17.90
CA ALA A 25 -20.56 5.65 18.71
C ALA A 25 -22.09 5.85 18.64
N GLY A 26 -22.82 5.02 17.88
CA GLY A 26 -24.29 5.02 17.83
C GLY A 26 -24.91 5.98 16.82
N TYR A 27 -24.13 6.57 15.91
CA TYR A 27 -24.68 7.42 14.85
C TYR A 27 -25.39 6.58 13.77
N LYS A 28 -26.48 7.11 13.21
CA LYS A 28 -27.14 6.48 12.05
C LYS A 28 -26.34 6.78 10.79
N ILE A 29 -25.69 5.76 10.23
CA ILE A 29 -24.81 5.89 9.05
C ILE A 29 -25.47 5.31 7.79
N VAL A 30 -25.32 6.03 6.67
CA VAL A 30 -25.59 5.50 5.33
C VAL A 30 -24.35 5.70 4.47
N MET A 31 -23.94 4.70 3.69
CA MET A 31 -22.86 4.79 2.71
C MET A 31 -23.37 4.47 1.31
N LEU A 32 -22.96 5.26 0.31
CA LEU A 32 -23.29 5.07 -1.10
C LEU A 32 -22.02 4.69 -1.87
N GLU A 33 -21.91 3.43 -2.28
CA GLU A 33 -20.79 2.90 -3.07
C GLU A 33 -21.21 2.64 -4.51
N ARG A 34 -20.44 3.18 -5.46
CA ARG A 34 -20.71 3.01 -6.89
C ARG A 34 -20.55 1.56 -7.34
N ARG A 35 -19.55 0.84 -6.82
CA ARG A 35 -19.27 -0.55 -7.17
C ARG A 35 -20.26 -1.48 -6.49
N HIS A 36 -20.31 -2.71 -6.98
CA HIS A 36 -21.09 -3.80 -6.39
C HIS A 36 -20.52 -4.30 -5.04
N LYS A 37 -19.38 -3.76 -4.57
CA LYS A 37 -18.67 -4.21 -3.38
C LYS A 37 -17.99 -3.04 -2.66
N ALA A 38 -18.04 -3.06 -1.33
CA ALA A 38 -17.31 -2.12 -0.47
C ALA A 38 -15.84 -2.52 -0.32
N GLY A 39 -14.97 -1.52 -0.20
CA GLY A 39 -13.55 -1.67 0.15
C GLY A 39 -12.60 -0.77 -0.65
N GLY A 40 -13.04 -0.25 -1.80
CA GLY A 40 -12.23 0.64 -2.64
C GLY A 40 -10.97 -0.06 -3.15
N ALA A 41 -9.79 0.46 -2.79
CA ALA A 41 -8.49 -0.12 -3.16
C ALA A 41 -8.09 -1.36 -2.33
N VAL A 42 -8.87 -1.72 -1.31
CA VAL A 42 -8.61 -2.88 -0.43
C VAL A 42 -9.76 -3.85 -0.61
N VAL A 43 -9.74 -4.56 -1.74
CA VAL A 43 -10.75 -5.55 -2.13
C VAL A 43 -10.07 -6.77 -2.73
N THR A 44 -10.64 -7.93 -2.46
CA THR A 44 -10.29 -9.21 -3.08
C THR A 44 -11.47 -9.65 -3.92
N GLU A 45 -11.22 -10.04 -5.17
CA GLU A 45 -12.23 -10.50 -6.12
C GLU A 45 -11.83 -11.81 -6.78
N GLU A 46 -12.84 -12.58 -7.17
CA GLU A 46 -12.67 -13.78 -7.98
C GLU A 46 -12.75 -13.39 -9.45
N ILE A 47 -11.59 -13.08 -10.05
CA ILE A 47 -11.50 -12.71 -11.48
C ILE A 47 -11.30 -13.92 -12.39
N VAL A 48 -10.83 -15.04 -11.83
CA VAL A 48 -10.75 -16.35 -12.48
C VAL A 48 -11.47 -17.34 -11.57
N PRO A 49 -12.39 -18.19 -12.08
CA PRO A 49 -13.18 -19.07 -11.22
C PRO A 49 -12.34 -19.90 -10.24
N GLY A 50 -12.63 -19.78 -8.95
CA GLY A 50 -11.90 -20.43 -7.86
C GLY A 50 -10.60 -19.74 -7.39
N PHE A 51 -10.16 -18.66 -8.05
CA PHE A 51 -8.94 -17.92 -7.70
C PHE A 51 -9.27 -16.49 -7.24
N LYS A 52 -8.78 -16.12 -6.06
CA LYS A 52 -9.06 -14.84 -5.42
C LYS A 52 -7.85 -13.92 -5.50
N PHE A 53 -8.06 -12.71 -6.01
CA PHE A 53 -7.00 -11.73 -6.21
C PHE A 53 -7.29 -10.39 -5.56
N ASP A 54 -6.28 -9.82 -4.92
CA ASP A 54 -6.33 -8.46 -4.42
C ASP A 54 -6.23 -7.46 -5.59
N LEU A 55 -7.14 -6.50 -5.66
CA LEU A 55 -7.16 -5.53 -6.76
C LEU A 55 -6.31 -4.28 -6.51
N GLY A 56 -5.87 -4.06 -5.27
CA GLY A 56 -5.00 -2.95 -4.89
C GLY A 56 -4.08 -3.33 -3.73
N GLY A 57 -4.37 -2.80 -2.53
CA GLY A 57 -3.61 -3.09 -1.33
C GLY A 57 -3.52 -4.60 -1.10
N SER A 58 -2.32 -5.11 -0.88
CA SER A 58 -2.04 -6.55 -0.75
C SER A 58 -1.39 -6.84 0.61
N ALA A 59 -0.23 -6.23 0.90
CA ALA A 59 0.40 -6.36 2.21
C ALA A 59 -0.15 -5.34 3.22
N HIS A 60 -0.50 -5.78 4.43
CA HIS A 60 -0.97 -4.91 5.51
C HIS A 60 0.19 -4.63 6.48
N ILE A 61 0.73 -3.42 6.37
CA ILE A 61 1.90 -2.96 7.13
C ILE A 61 1.44 -1.89 8.12
N LEU A 62 1.01 -0.73 7.62
CA LEU A 62 0.68 0.44 8.45
C LEU A 62 -0.47 0.19 9.42
N ILE A 63 -1.47 -0.58 9.01
CA ILE A 63 -2.62 -0.85 9.87
C ILE A 63 -2.22 -1.61 11.15
N ASN A 64 -1.13 -2.38 11.13
CA ASN A 64 -0.62 -3.08 12.32
C ASN A 64 -0.11 -2.09 13.39
N HIS A 65 0.20 -0.86 13.00
CA HIS A 65 0.59 0.23 13.90
C HIS A 65 -0.59 1.05 14.40
N THR A 66 -1.81 0.72 14.01
CA THR A 66 -3.01 1.45 14.40
C THR A 66 -3.87 0.65 15.37
N PRO A 67 -4.63 1.31 16.25
CA PRO A 67 -5.53 0.61 17.16
C PRO A 67 -6.82 0.14 16.47
N ILE A 68 -7.02 0.47 15.18
CA ILE A 68 -8.26 0.29 14.42
C ILE A 68 -8.83 -1.12 14.54
N VAL A 69 -8.00 -2.15 14.30
CA VAL A 69 -8.45 -3.55 14.33
C VAL A 69 -8.99 -3.95 15.70
N ARG A 70 -8.31 -3.48 16.76
CA ARG A 70 -8.67 -3.75 18.15
C ARG A 70 -9.89 -2.94 18.60
N ASP A 71 -9.88 -1.63 18.36
CA ASP A 71 -10.93 -0.72 18.80
C ASP A 71 -12.28 -1.09 18.19
N LEU A 72 -12.26 -1.47 16.92
CA LEU A 72 -13.43 -1.90 16.15
C LEU A 72 -13.73 -3.41 16.29
N GLN A 73 -12.90 -4.14 17.05
CA GLN A 73 -13.04 -5.56 17.35
C GLN A 73 -13.24 -6.40 16.08
N LEU A 74 -12.47 -6.15 15.03
CA LEU A 74 -12.72 -6.68 13.69
C LEU A 74 -12.60 -8.22 13.61
N GLU A 75 -11.92 -8.84 14.56
CA GLU A 75 -11.85 -10.31 14.69
C GLU A 75 -13.25 -10.91 14.94
N ALA A 76 -14.11 -10.22 15.71
CA ALA A 76 -15.50 -10.64 15.92
C ALA A 76 -16.35 -10.57 14.63
N TYR A 77 -15.85 -9.89 13.59
CA TYR A 77 -16.47 -9.74 12.28
C TYR A 77 -15.67 -10.47 11.19
N GLY A 78 -14.94 -11.53 11.58
CA GLY A 78 -14.31 -12.48 10.66
C GLY A 78 -12.94 -12.07 10.12
N LEU A 79 -12.34 -10.97 10.61
CA LEU A 79 -10.96 -10.63 10.25
C LEU A 79 -9.98 -11.56 10.98
N ARG A 80 -9.21 -12.34 10.21
CA ARG A 80 -8.07 -13.10 10.73
C ARG A 80 -6.82 -12.73 9.97
N TYR A 81 -5.77 -12.32 10.66
CA TYR A 81 -4.46 -12.03 10.07
C TYR A 81 -3.53 -13.25 10.11
N LEU A 82 -2.72 -13.38 9.06
CA LEU A 82 -1.50 -14.17 9.02
C LEU A 82 -0.31 -13.23 9.20
N ASP A 83 0.66 -13.65 10.01
CA ASP A 83 1.99 -13.06 10.02
C ASP A 83 2.80 -13.60 8.83
N ILE A 84 3.51 -12.72 8.14
CA ILE A 84 4.34 -13.05 7.00
C ILE A 84 5.81 -12.95 7.42
N ASP A 85 6.50 -14.09 7.44
CA ASP A 85 7.95 -14.17 7.67
C ASP A 85 8.55 -15.35 6.85
N PRO A 86 9.58 -15.14 6.01
CA PRO A 86 10.30 -13.90 5.77
C PRO A 86 9.42 -12.77 5.20
N LEU A 87 9.82 -11.53 5.46
CA LEU A 87 9.14 -10.34 4.95
C LEU A 87 9.42 -10.18 3.45
N PHE A 88 10.71 -10.23 3.09
CA PHE A 88 11.22 -9.98 1.74
C PHE A 88 12.23 -11.05 1.34
N PHE A 89 12.23 -11.42 0.07
CA PHE A 89 13.23 -12.29 -0.55
C PHE A 89 13.72 -11.63 -1.84
N THR A 90 15.03 -11.70 -2.13
CA THR A 90 15.61 -11.07 -3.32
C THR A 90 16.69 -11.98 -3.89
N PRO A 91 16.45 -12.66 -5.03
CA PRO A 91 17.49 -13.35 -5.77
C PRO A 91 18.31 -12.34 -6.60
N PHE A 92 19.61 -12.59 -6.74
CA PHE A 92 20.51 -11.79 -7.56
C PHE A 92 21.02 -12.58 -8.77
N PRO A 93 21.42 -11.90 -9.87
CA PRO A 93 21.88 -12.56 -11.09
C PRO A 93 23.13 -13.45 -10.92
N ASP A 94 23.93 -13.21 -9.89
CA ASP A 94 25.11 -14.01 -9.55
C ASP A 94 24.78 -15.31 -8.78
N GLY A 95 23.49 -15.57 -8.52
CA GLY A 95 23.00 -16.72 -7.76
C GLY A 95 22.97 -16.50 -6.25
N SER A 96 23.45 -15.36 -5.75
CA SER A 96 23.29 -14.97 -4.35
C SER A 96 21.84 -14.55 -4.04
N GLN A 97 21.50 -14.47 -2.76
CA GLN A 97 20.19 -13.97 -2.32
C GLN A 97 20.32 -13.19 -1.02
N ILE A 98 19.36 -12.28 -0.79
CA ILE A 98 19.11 -11.70 0.52
C ILE A 98 17.65 -11.96 0.91
N THR A 99 17.45 -12.44 2.12
CA THR A 99 16.15 -12.62 2.77
C THR A 99 16.08 -11.73 4.01
N ILE A 100 15.05 -10.88 4.08
CA ILE A 100 14.77 -10.01 5.23
C ILE A 100 13.66 -10.65 6.05
N TYR A 101 13.94 -10.89 7.32
CA TYR A 101 13.02 -11.45 8.30
C TYR A 101 12.52 -10.35 9.24
N GLN A 102 11.43 -10.62 9.97
CA GLN A 102 11.06 -9.75 11.08
C GLN A 102 12.17 -9.74 12.15
N ASP A 103 12.80 -10.89 12.41
CA ASP A 103 13.96 -11.00 13.29
C ASP A 103 15.20 -10.31 12.68
N LEU A 104 15.73 -9.31 13.39
CA LEU A 104 16.86 -8.51 12.92
C LEU A 104 18.16 -9.33 12.88
N ASP A 105 18.36 -10.24 13.83
CA ASP A 105 19.59 -11.03 13.90
C ASP A 105 19.68 -12.03 12.74
N ARG A 106 18.58 -12.74 12.44
CA ARG A 106 18.43 -13.63 11.29
C ARG A 106 18.60 -12.88 9.97
N THR A 107 18.08 -11.65 9.90
CA THR A 107 18.28 -10.76 8.75
C THR A 107 19.76 -10.42 8.54
N CYS A 108 20.46 -9.95 9.58
CA CYS A 108 21.88 -9.63 9.52
C CYS A 108 22.72 -10.87 9.17
N GLN A 109 22.39 -12.06 9.69
CA GLN A 109 23.06 -13.31 9.33
C GLN A 109 22.92 -13.61 7.83
N ASN A 110 21.73 -13.41 7.27
CA ASN A 110 21.49 -13.63 5.83
C ASN A 110 22.25 -12.62 4.97
N ILE A 111 22.25 -11.33 5.33
CA ILE A 111 23.02 -10.29 4.65
C ILE A 111 24.52 -10.60 4.72
N ALA A 112 25.03 -11.08 5.86
CA ALA A 112 26.45 -11.38 6.05
C ALA A 112 26.98 -12.48 5.12
N ALA A 113 26.12 -13.39 4.66
CA ALA A 113 26.48 -14.41 3.68
C ALA A 113 26.80 -13.82 2.29
N VAL A 114 26.30 -12.63 1.98
CA VAL A 114 26.56 -11.90 0.74
C VAL A 114 27.60 -10.80 0.95
N HIS A 115 27.41 -9.97 1.98
CA HIS A 115 28.29 -8.84 2.29
C HIS A 115 28.40 -8.63 3.81
N PRO A 116 29.45 -9.16 4.48
CA PRO A 116 29.61 -9.09 5.95
C PRO A 116 29.50 -7.68 6.53
N GLN A 117 30.13 -6.68 5.89
CA GLN A 117 30.06 -5.29 6.36
C GLN A 117 28.64 -4.72 6.27
N ASP A 118 27.84 -5.14 5.30
CA ASP A 118 26.49 -4.61 5.15
C ASP A 118 25.53 -5.19 6.19
N ALA A 119 25.86 -6.34 6.79
CA ALA A 119 25.11 -6.86 7.93
C ALA A 119 25.25 -5.94 9.16
N GLU A 120 26.47 -5.47 9.42
CA GLU A 120 26.74 -4.50 10.50
C GLU A 120 26.11 -3.14 10.20
N ASN A 121 26.23 -2.67 8.95
CA ASN A 121 25.61 -1.43 8.50
C ASN A 121 24.09 -1.49 8.60
N TYR A 122 23.47 -2.63 8.25
CA TYR A 122 22.02 -2.81 8.32
C TYR A 122 21.52 -2.77 9.76
N ARG A 123 22.21 -3.44 10.69
CA ARG A 123 21.90 -3.36 12.12
C ARG A 123 21.98 -1.92 12.60
N THR A 124 23.10 -1.26 12.30
CA THR A 124 23.33 0.13 12.69
C THR A 124 22.24 1.04 12.13
N PHE A 125 21.85 0.84 10.88
CA PHE A 125 20.76 1.58 10.25
C PHE A 125 19.44 1.35 10.99
N VAL A 126 19.02 0.10 11.19
CA VAL A 126 17.76 -0.23 11.85
C VAL A 126 17.70 0.34 13.27
N GLU A 127 18.76 0.16 14.06
CA GLU A 127 18.81 0.63 15.45
C GLU A 127 18.86 2.16 15.54
N THR A 128 19.61 2.82 14.66
CA THR A 128 19.75 4.28 14.63
C THR A 128 18.44 4.96 14.27
N TRP A 129 17.69 4.40 13.32
CA TRP A 129 16.47 5.01 12.78
C TRP A 129 15.18 4.54 13.48
N ARG A 130 15.23 3.48 14.32
CA ARG A 130 14.08 2.96 15.05
C ARG A 130 13.33 4.02 15.86
N PRO A 131 13.99 4.87 16.68
CA PRO A 131 13.26 5.90 17.44
C PRO A 131 12.48 6.83 16.52
N MET A 132 13.09 7.28 15.41
CA MET A 132 12.43 8.16 14.44
C MET A 132 11.20 7.50 13.81
N ALA A 133 11.33 6.24 13.43
CA ALA A 133 10.22 5.45 12.92
C ALA A 133 9.07 5.34 13.92
N GLU A 134 9.35 5.05 15.20
CA GLU A 134 8.35 4.99 16.26
C GLU A 134 7.67 6.35 16.51
N GLY A 135 8.45 7.44 16.51
CA GLY A 135 7.90 8.80 16.61
C GLY A 135 7.02 9.19 15.41
N MET A 136 7.35 8.73 14.21
CA MET A 136 6.55 8.95 13.00
C MET A 136 5.22 8.18 13.05
N VAL A 137 5.24 6.92 13.51
CA VAL A 137 4.03 6.14 13.78
C VAL A 137 3.12 6.86 14.75
N GLU A 138 3.66 7.30 15.90
CA GLU A 138 2.88 7.99 16.91
C GLU A 138 2.27 9.30 16.38
N ALA A 139 3.02 10.04 15.56
CA ALA A 139 2.52 11.24 14.90
C ALA A 139 1.30 10.96 14.00
N PHE A 140 1.28 9.82 13.30
CA PHE A 140 0.16 9.43 12.43
C PHE A 140 -1.12 9.05 13.19
N LEU A 141 -1.02 8.71 14.47
CA LEU A 141 -2.17 8.43 15.32
C LEU A 141 -2.86 9.70 15.84
N HIS A 142 -2.30 10.87 15.53
CA HIS A 142 -2.79 12.16 16.01
C HIS A 142 -3.16 13.08 14.84
N VAL A 143 -3.92 14.14 15.14
CA VAL A 143 -4.29 15.14 14.14
C VAL A 143 -3.00 15.75 13.55
N PRO A 144 -2.84 15.78 12.22
CA PRO A 144 -1.59 16.17 11.56
C PRO A 144 -1.41 17.69 11.58
N THR A 145 -1.15 18.25 12.76
CA THR A 145 -0.77 19.65 12.95
C THR A 145 0.75 19.78 12.98
N PRO A 146 1.35 20.90 12.51
CA PRO A 146 2.79 21.11 12.60
C PRO A 146 3.33 20.94 14.02
N LEU A 147 2.56 21.35 15.04
CA LEU A 147 2.92 21.18 16.45
C LEU A 147 2.94 19.72 16.87
N ASN A 148 1.93 18.92 16.51
CA ASN A 148 1.90 17.50 16.82
C ASN A 148 3.04 16.78 16.11
N LEU A 149 3.25 17.05 14.82
CA LEU A 149 4.35 16.46 14.06
C LEU A 149 5.70 16.74 14.71
N ALA A 150 5.98 18.01 15.05
CA ALA A 150 7.22 18.39 15.72
C ALA A 150 7.35 17.74 17.12
N ARG A 151 6.26 17.73 17.91
CA ARG A 151 6.24 17.13 19.24
C ARG A 151 6.64 15.65 19.17
N TYR A 152 5.98 14.84 18.35
CA TYR A 152 6.26 13.40 18.33
C TYR A 152 7.59 13.08 17.67
N LEU A 153 8.03 13.82 16.66
CA LEU A 153 9.36 13.63 16.07
C LEU A 153 10.50 14.00 17.05
N VAL A 154 10.31 14.99 17.92
CA VAL A 154 11.34 15.39 18.90
C VAL A 154 11.31 14.50 20.15
N PHE A 155 10.12 14.27 20.74
CA PHE A 155 10.01 13.56 22.02
C PHE A 155 9.99 12.03 21.88
N ASN A 156 9.43 11.51 20.79
CA ASN A 156 9.36 10.06 20.52
C ASN A 156 10.35 9.66 19.42
N GLY A 157 10.58 10.53 18.45
CA GLY A 157 11.44 10.28 17.29
C GLY A 157 12.94 10.34 17.56
N GLY A 158 13.35 10.75 18.76
CA GLY A 158 14.77 10.89 19.13
C GLY A 158 15.54 11.92 18.30
N ILE A 159 14.85 12.76 17.52
CA ILE A 159 15.47 13.84 16.75
C ILE A 159 15.90 14.92 17.75
N ASP A 160 17.22 15.11 17.88
CA ASP A 160 17.77 16.28 18.56
C ASP A 160 17.94 17.39 17.52
N PRO A 161 17.16 18.50 17.59
CA PRO A 161 17.27 19.60 16.65
C PRO A 161 18.66 20.27 16.64
N LYS A 162 19.50 19.98 17.64
CA LYS A 162 20.87 20.48 17.76
C LYS A 162 21.90 19.57 17.08
N ARG A 163 21.52 18.36 16.67
CA ARG A 163 22.37 17.43 15.90
C ARG A 163 22.11 17.61 14.41
N SER A 164 22.94 18.44 13.77
CA SER A 164 22.88 18.72 12.33
C SER A 164 22.84 17.46 11.46
N ASP A 165 23.48 16.39 11.89
CA ASP A 165 23.60 15.16 11.11
C ASP A 165 22.27 14.40 10.99
N GLN A 166 21.42 14.44 12.03
CA GLN A 166 20.08 13.84 12.01
C GLN A 166 19.09 14.67 11.18
N ILE A 167 19.23 16.00 11.18
CA ILE A 167 18.42 16.87 10.32
C ILE A 167 18.83 16.70 8.86
N ASN A 168 20.14 16.62 8.61
CA ASN A 168 20.69 16.42 7.28
C ASN A 168 20.27 15.06 6.69
N SER A 169 20.14 14.00 7.50
CA SER A 169 19.70 12.71 7.00
C SER A 169 18.22 12.69 6.58
N VAL A 170 17.36 13.49 7.22
CA VAL A 170 15.93 13.62 6.87
C VAL A 170 15.70 14.43 5.59
N ILE A 171 16.54 15.44 5.32
CA ILE A 171 16.38 16.33 4.17
C ILE A 171 16.84 15.68 2.86
N ARG A 172 17.73 14.70 2.94
CA ARG A 172 18.26 13.97 1.77
C ARG A 172 17.21 13.10 1.11
N SER A 173 17.53 12.64 -0.09
CA SER A 173 16.73 11.61 -0.75
C SER A 173 16.99 10.24 -0.14
N PHE A 174 16.02 9.33 -0.18
CA PHE A 174 16.23 7.97 0.32
C PHE A 174 17.35 7.26 -0.43
N GLY A 175 17.49 7.53 -1.74
CA GLY A 175 18.53 6.94 -2.56
C GLY A 175 19.94 7.36 -2.15
N GLN A 176 20.13 8.62 -1.75
CA GLN A 176 21.41 9.07 -1.20
C GLN A 176 21.71 8.39 0.13
N VAL A 177 20.73 8.35 1.04
CA VAL A 177 20.89 7.75 2.38
C VAL A 177 21.29 6.27 2.28
N VAL A 178 20.60 5.47 1.45
CA VAL A 178 20.92 4.05 1.33
C VAL A 178 22.25 3.81 0.61
N ARG A 179 22.60 4.58 -0.43
CA ARG A 179 23.90 4.43 -1.12
C ARG A 179 25.09 4.76 -0.23
N GLU A 180 24.94 5.73 0.67
CA GLU A 180 26.00 6.11 1.62
C GLU A 180 26.08 5.14 2.81
N SER A 181 25.00 4.40 3.12
CA SER A 181 24.93 3.51 4.28
C SER A 181 25.47 2.10 3.99
N PHE A 182 25.51 1.67 2.74
CA PHE A 182 25.85 0.30 2.35
C PHE A 182 26.95 0.28 1.29
N VAL A 183 27.74 -0.78 1.30
CA VAL A 183 28.86 -0.98 0.38
C VAL A 183 28.38 -1.71 -0.89
N GLY A 184 27.60 -2.79 -0.72
CA GLY A 184 27.06 -3.58 -1.81
C GLY A 184 25.76 -3.00 -2.39
N PRO A 185 25.44 -3.30 -3.66
CA PRO A 185 24.20 -2.83 -4.29
C PRO A 185 22.94 -3.54 -3.77
N GLN A 186 23.08 -4.71 -3.13
CA GLN A 186 21.97 -5.62 -2.82
C GLN A 186 20.99 -5.05 -1.78
N VAL A 187 21.49 -4.60 -0.62
CA VAL A 187 20.63 -4.03 0.43
C VAL A 187 19.96 -2.72 -0.01
N PRO A 188 20.68 -1.77 -0.65
CA PRO A 188 20.07 -0.59 -1.26
C PRO A 188 18.96 -0.90 -2.26
N ALA A 189 19.04 -2.01 -3.02
CA ALA A 189 18.02 -2.38 -3.99
C ALA A 189 16.67 -2.68 -3.31
N ILE A 190 16.69 -3.51 -2.26
CA ILE A 190 15.50 -3.91 -1.50
C ILE A 190 14.88 -2.69 -0.82
N MET A 191 15.70 -1.92 -0.12
CA MET A 191 15.25 -0.72 0.60
C MET A 191 14.72 0.35 -0.34
N GLY A 192 15.42 0.57 -1.45
CA GLY A 192 15.04 1.53 -2.47
C GLY A 192 13.72 1.19 -3.13
N TRP A 193 13.47 -0.10 -3.42
CA TRP A 193 12.20 -0.52 -4.00
C TRP A 193 11.03 -0.24 -3.04
N MET A 194 11.17 -0.61 -1.77
CA MET A 194 10.12 -0.37 -0.77
C MET A 194 9.89 1.13 -0.52
N ALA A 195 10.94 1.97 -0.55
CA ALA A 195 10.78 3.41 -0.45
C ALA A 195 10.06 4.00 -1.68
N ALA A 196 10.45 3.57 -2.87
CA ALA A 196 9.87 3.98 -4.15
C ALA A 196 8.37 3.61 -4.29
N GLN A 197 7.90 2.62 -3.52
CA GLN A 197 6.48 2.23 -3.43
C GLN A 197 5.56 3.40 -3.01
N SER A 198 6.10 4.46 -2.44
CA SER A 198 5.31 5.62 -2.00
C SER A 198 5.09 6.68 -3.09
N GLY A 199 5.69 6.56 -4.28
CA GLY A 199 5.62 7.58 -5.34
C GLY A 199 6.96 8.19 -5.73
N PRO A 200 7.74 8.73 -4.77
CA PRO A 200 8.96 9.46 -5.05
C PRO A 200 10.09 8.61 -5.63
N PRO A 201 10.86 9.12 -6.61
CA PRO A 201 12.09 8.48 -7.06
C PRO A 201 13.19 8.48 -6.00
N PRO A 202 14.23 7.63 -6.14
CA PRO A 202 15.40 7.62 -5.26
C PRO A 202 16.13 8.95 -5.12
N SER A 203 15.97 9.86 -6.07
CA SER A 203 16.56 11.20 -6.08
C SER A 203 15.68 12.29 -5.47
N GLU A 204 14.43 12.00 -5.07
CA GLU A 204 13.52 13.03 -4.57
C GLU A 204 14.02 13.62 -3.25
N PRO A 205 14.17 14.94 -3.10
CA PRO A 205 14.51 15.55 -1.82
C PRO A 205 13.44 15.28 -0.75
N LEU A 206 13.82 15.32 0.53
CA LEU A 206 12.91 15.10 1.67
C LEU A 206 12.26 13.70 1.70
N SER A 207 12.81 12.73 0.98
CA SER A 207 12.25 11.39 0.83
C SER A 207 12.94 10.34 1.70
N ALA A 208 14.04 10.68 2.37
CA ALA A 208 14.73 9.76 3.29
C ALA A 208 13.80 9.07 4.32
N PRO A 209 12.74 9.71 4.85
CA PRO A 209 11.78 9.04 5.72
C PRO A 209 11.13 7.78 5.12
N PHE A 210 11.09 7.61 3.81
CA PHE A 210 10.58 6.38 3.17
C PHE A 210 11.52 5.19 3.33
N ALA A 211 12.81 5.38 3.62
CA ALA A 211 13.71 4.28 3.99
C ALA A 211 13.44 3.77 5.43
N LEU A 212 12.73 4.54 6.25
CA LEU A 212 12.48 4.25 7.68
C LEU A 212 11.43 3.18 7.92
N TRP A 213 10.77 2.72 6.86
CA TRP A 213 9.89 1.58 6.96
C TRP A 213 10.65 0.31 7.35
N HIS A 214 11.94 0.19 7.05
CA HIS A 214 12.75 -0.98 7.42
C HIS A 214 12.82 -1.22 8.93
N PRO A 215 13.19 -0.24 9.76
CA PRO A 215 13.06 -0.35 11.22
C PRO A 215 11.66 -0.77 11.67
N MET A 216 10.60 -0.25 11.03
CA MET A 216 9.22 -0.59 11.37
C MET A 216 8.87 -2.03 11.05
N TYR A 217 9.36 -2.59 9.93
CA TYR A 217 9.13 -3.98 9.58
C TYR A 217 9.67 -4.94 10.64
N HIS A 218 10.82 -4.64 11.24
CA HIS A 218 11.36 -5.43 12.36
C HIS A 218 10.54 -5.27 13.64
N ALA A 219 9.81 -4.15 13.81
CA ALA A 219 8.99 -3.91 14.99
C ALA A 219 7.61 -4.59 14.92
N SER A 220 6.93 -4.50 13.77
CA SER A 220 5.53 -4.92 13.62
C SER A 220 5.29 -6.03 12.62
N GLY A 221 6.27 -6.36 11.78
CA GLY A 221 6.15 -7.33 10.71
C GLY A 221 5.21 -6.89 9.59
N VAL A 222 5.03 -7.80 8.62
CA VAL A 222 4.00 -7.69 7.58
C VAL A 222 2.91 -8.69 7.90
N ARG A 223 1.64 -8.25 7.77
CA ARG A 223 0.49 -9.12 7.95
C ARG A 223 -0.38 -9.14 6.71
N ARG A 224 -1.20 -10.20 6.58
CA ARG A 224 -2.21 -10.30 5.55
C ARG A 224 -3.49 -10.95 6.06
N PRO A 225 -4.68 -10.45 5.71
CA PRO A 225 -5.91 -11.13 6.04
C PRO A 225 -6.00 -12.47 5.29
N VAL A 226 -6.46 -13.50 5.99
CA VAL A 226 -6.84 -14.78 5.39
C VAL A 226 -8.05 -14.56 4.48
N GLY A 227 -8.03 -15.12 3.28
CA GLY A 227 -9.03 -14.89 2.24
C GLY A 227 -8.74 -13.66 1.36
N GLY A 228 -7.60 -12.99 1.58
CA GLY A 228 -7.15 -11.83 0.82
C GLY A 228 -7.39 -10.50 1.53
N SER A 229 -6.69 -9.48 1.08
CA SER A 229 -6.66 -8.13 1.66
C SER A 229 -8.06 -7.51 1.90
N GLY A 230 -9.00 -7.81 1.00
CA GLY A 230 -10.39 -7.37 1.09
C GLY A 230 -11.12 -7.82 2.35
N MET A 231 -10.65 -8.84 3.07
CA MET A 231 -11.29 -9.29 4.31
C MET A 231 -11.23 -8.24 5.43
N LEU A 232 -10.27 -7.31 5.41
CA LEU A 232 -10.30 -6.14 6.30
C LEU A 232 -11.53 -5.27 6.03
N THR A 233 -11.79 -4.93 4.76
CA THR A 233 -12.92 -4.06 4.41
C THR A 233 -14.26 -4.77 4.54
N GLN A 234 -14.28 -6.09 4.34
CA GLN A 234 -15.49 -6.89 4.60
C GLN A 234 -15.79 -6.94 6.10
N ALA A 235 -14.79 -7.13 6.97
CA ALA A 235 -14.99 -7.08 8.41
C ALA A 235 -15.46 -5.70 8.89
N LEU A 236 -14.89 -4.62 8.35
CA LEU A 236 -15.37 -3.26 8.62
C LEU A 236 -16.83 -3.06 8.18
N ALA A 237 -17.19 -3.53 6.98
CA ALA A 237 -18.56 -3.43 6.49
C ALA A 237 -19.55 -4.21 7.38
N GLN A 238 -19.19 -5.43 7.77
CA GLN A 238 -19.99 -6.25 8.69
C GLN A 238 -20.13 -5.59 10.06
N MET A 239 -19.05 -4.99 10.59
CA MET A 239 -19.09 -4.27 11.85
C MET A 239 -20.06 -3.08 11.79
N ILE A 240 -19.99 -2.28 10.71
CA ILE A 240 -20.90 -1.15 10.49
C ILE A 240 -22.36 -1.63 10.45
N GLN A 241 -22.63 -2.72 9.71
CA GLN A 241 -23.97 -3.30 9.59
C GLN A 241 -24.49 -3.84 10.93
N ALA A 242 -23.63 -4.46 11.74
CA ALA A 242 -23.98 -4.92 13.09
C ALA A 242 -24.34 -3.77 14.03
N HIS A 243 -23.86 -2.55 13.74
CA HIS A 243 -24.23 -1.32 14.44
C HIS A 243 -25.33 -0.53 13.71
N ASN A 244 -26.16 -1.20 12.90
CA ASN A 244 -27.28 -0.63 12.15
C ASN A 244 -26.91 0.40 11.07
N GLY A 245 -25.64 0.48 10.67
CA GLY A 245 -25.23 1.26 9.52
C GLY A 245 -25.65 0.58 8.20
N VAL A 246 -26.01 1.38 7.20
CA VAL A 246 -26.47 0.88 5.90
C VAL A 246 -25.44 1.17 4.83
N ILE A 247 -25.09 0.18 4.02
CA ILE A 247 -24.17 0.32 2.88
C ILE A 247 -24.92 -0.06 1.61
N HIS A 248 -25.23 0.92 0.77
CA HIS A 248 -25.80 0.71 -0.55
C HIS A 248 -24.68 0.60 -1.57
N THR A 249 -24.46 -0.59 -2.10
CA THR A 249 -23.60 -0.84 -3.26
C THR A 249 -24.36 -0.61 -4.56
N SER A 250 -23.64 -0.47 -5.68
CA SER A 250 -24.23 -0.15 -6.98
C SER A 250 -25.07 1.14 -6.97
N ALA A 251 -24.70 2.09 -6.11
CA ALA A 251 -25.40 3.35 -5.88
C ALA A 251 -24.49 4.54 -6.24
N PRO A 252 -24.17 4.76 -7.53
CA PRO A 252 -23.38 5.91 -7.94
C PRO A 252 -24.07 7.22 -7.54
N VAL A 253 -23.31 8.12 -6.91
CA VAL A 253 -23.78 9.45 -6.55
C VAL A 253 -23.64 10.40 -7.73
N LYS A 254 -24.74 11.07 -8.07
CA LYS A 254 -24.81 12.07 -9.13
C LYS A 254 -24.32 13.44 -8.67
N ARG A 255 -24.73 13.88 -7.48
CA ARG A 255 -24.34 15.16 -6.89
C ARG A 255 -24.53 15.20 -5.37
N ILE A 256 -23.76 16.05 -4.71
CA ILE A 256 -23.96 16.42 -3.31
C ILE A 256 -25.04 17.51 -3.25
N LEU A 257 -25.98 17.39 -2.32
CA LEU A 257 -27.03 18.38 -2.11
C LEU A 257 -26.53 19.45 -1.14
N VAL A 258 -26.59 20.71 -1.54
CA VAL A 258 -26.16 21.86 -0.72
C VAL A 258 -27.32 22.84 -0.57
N GLN A 259 -27.51 23.33 0.66
CA GLN A 259 -28.50 24.34 1.01
C GLN A 259 -27.87 25.37 1.95
N GLY A 260 -27.96 26.66 1.61
CA GLY A 260 -27.37 27.72 2.44
C GLY A 260 -25.86 27.56 2.68
N GLY A 261 -25.13 27.04 1.69
CA GLY A 261 -23.69 26.76 1.81
C GLY A 261 -23.33 25.53 2.66
N ARG A 262 -24.31 24.72 3.06
CA ARG A 262 -24.11 23.49 3.85
C ARG A 262 -24.52 22.26 3.06
N ALA A 263 -23.69 21.21 3.07
CA ALA A 263 -24.07 19.90 2.56
C ALA A 263 -25.18 19.27 3.42
N VAL A 264 -26.27 18.84 2.79
CA VAL A 264 -27.48 18.30 3.46
C VAL A 264 -27.87 16.91 2.98
N GLY A 265 -27.09 16.30 2.07
CA GLY A 265 -27.38 14.98 1.53
C GLY A 265 -26.71 14.72 0.19
N ALA A 266 -27.16 13.69 -0.52
CA ALA A 266 -26.75 13.38 -1.88
C ALA A 266 -27.93 12.86 -2.72
N GLU A 267 -27.81 13.00 -4.04
CA GLU A 267 -28.71 12.41 -5.03
C GLU A 267 -27.93 11.34 -5.82
N THR A 268 -28.47 10.12 -5.92
CA THR A 268 -27.90 9.04 -6.74
C THR A 268 -28.21 9.24 -8.23
N GLU A 269 -27.53 8.52 -9.11
CA GLU A 269 -27.86 8.55 -10.55
C GLU A 269 -29.25 7.97 -10.86
N SER A 270 -29.81 7.11 -9.98
CA SER A 270 -31.19 6.63 -10.08
C SER A 270 -32.24 7.66 -9.64
N GLY A 271 -31.81 8.81 -9.10
CA GLY A 271 -32.68 9.89 -8.63
C GLY A 271 -33.12 9.78 -7.17
N GLU A 272 -32.67 8.74 -6.45
CA GLU A 272 -32.89 8.64 -5.00
C GLU A 272 -32.15 9.77 -4.28
N ARG A 273 -32.80 10.35 -3.27
CA ARG A 273 -32.23 11.43 -2.45
C ARG A 273 -32.17 10.98 -1.01
N ILE A 274 -31.00 11.08 -0.41
CA ILE A 274 -30.76 10.76 1.00
C ILE A 274 -30.27 12.01 1.70
N THR A 275 -31.00 12.42 2.73
CA THR A 275 -30.67 13.59 3.55
C THR A 275 -29.85 13.20 4.77
N ALA A 276 -28.92 14.06 5.15
CA ALA A 276 -28.02 13.83 6.27
C ALA A 276 -27.64 15.12 6.99
N ARG A 277 -27.25 14.99 8.27
CA ARG A 277 -26.69 16.14 9.01
C ARG A 277 -25.28 16.43 8.52
N VAL A 278 -24.48 15.40 8.25
CA VAL A 278 -23.11 15.52 7.77
C VAL A 278 -22.92 14.65 6.53
N VAL A 279 -22.16 15.15 5.56
CA VAL A 279 -21.73 14.38 4.39
C VAL A 279 -20.22 14.22 4.43
N VAL A 280 -19.74 12.98 4.36
CA VAL A 280 -18.31 12.63 4.29
C VAL A 280 -18.02 12.06 2.91
N SER A 281 -17.14 12.68 2.15
CA SER A 281 -16.71 12.14 0.86
C SER A 281 -15.47 11.29 1.01
N GLY A 282 -15.60 9.98 0.76
CA GLY A 282 -14.48 9.05 0.59
C GLY A 282 -13.97 8.96 -0.86
N ALA A 283 -14.52 9.77 -1.76
CA ALA A 283 -14.11 9.81 -3.16
C ALA A 283 -12.85 10.64 -3.38
N HIS A 284 -12.19 10.47 -4.53
CA HIS A 284 -11.08 11.31 -4.94
C HIS A 284 -11.48 12.81 -4.92
N ILE A 285 -10.55 13.70 -4.60
CA ILE A 285 -10.86 15.13 -4.39
C ILE A 285 -11.45 15.79 -5.65
N GLN A 286 -11.00 15.41 -6.84
CA GLN A 286 -11.57 15.87 -8.11
C GLN A 286 -12.99 15.33 -8.34
N THR A 287 -13.28 14.10 -7.90
CA THR A 287 -14.64 13.55 -7.96
C THR A 287 -15.54 14.31 -7.00
N THR A 288 -15.09 14.58 -5.78
CA THR A 288 -15.82 15.38 -4.79
C THR A 288 -16.11 16.79 -5.31
N ALA A 289 -15.12 17.44 -5.94
CA ALA A 289 -15.28 18.74 -6.58
C ALA A 289 -16.36 18.71 -7.67
N ARG A 290 -16.34 17.69 -8.53
CA ARG A 290 -17.35 17.49 -9.57
C ARG A 290 -18.76 17.29 -8.99
N LEU A 291 -18.89 16.51 -7.91
CA LEU A 291 -20.17 16.25 -7.25
C LEU A 291 -20.75 17.49 -6.55
N LEU A 292 -19.91 18.43 -6.13
CA LEU A 292 -20.32 19.73 -5.59
C LEU A 292 -20.64 20.76 -6.68
N GLY A 293 -20.00 20.66 -7.85
CA GLY A 293 -20.25 21.57 -8.98
C GLY A 293 -20.01 23.03 -8.61
N ASP A 294 -21.04 23.87 -8.74
CA ASP A 294 -20.98 25.30 -8.43
C ASP A 294 -20.95 25.59 -6.91
N ASP A 295 -21.44 24.65 -6.09
CA ASP A 295 -21.42 24.76 -4.62
C ASP A 295 -20.01 24.56 -4.02
N LEU A 296 -19.03 24.18 -4.82
CA LEU A 296 -17.64 24.04 -4.36
C LEU A 296 -17.07 25.41 -3.97
N PRO A 297 -16.59 25.59 -2.72
CA PRO A 297 -16.01 26.86 -2.27
C PRO A 297 -14.82 27.30 -3.15
N ALA A 298 -14.74 28.60 -3.45
CA ALA A 298 -13.74 29.16 -4.36
C ALA A 298 -12.29 28.79 -3.97
N LYS A 299 -11.96 28.83 -2.67
CA LYS A 299 -10.64 28.43 -2.17
C LYS A 299 -10.34 26.95 -2.44
N ALA A 300 -11.33 26.07 -2.27
CA ALA A 300 -11.18 24.65 -2.56
C ALA A 300 -11.01 24.42 -4.06
N ARG A 301 -11.76 25.15 -4.90
CA ARG A 301 -11.64 25.10 -6.36
C ARG A 301 -10.23 25.46 -6.83
N ASP A 302 -9.64 26.53 -6.30
CA ASP A 302 -8.27 26.95 -6.60
C ASP A 302 -7.22 25.90 -6.18
N LEU A 303 -7.33 25.38 -4.95
CA LEU A 303 -6.42 24.35 -4.43
C LEU A 303 -6.47 23.06 -5.26
N ILE A 304 -7.69 22.61 -5.61
CA ILE A 304 -7.89 21.39 -6.40
C ILE A 304 -7.41 21.60 -7.84
N GLY A 305 -7.62 22.79 -8.42
CA GLY A 305 -7.13 23.13 -9.76
C GLY A 305 -5.60 23.12 -9.87
N LYS A 306 -4.89 23.36 -8.76
CA LYS A 306 -3.42 23.30 -8.66
C LYS A 306 -2.89 21.91 -8.33
N ALA A 307 -3.75 20.97 -7.93
CA ALA A 307 -3.31 19.63 -7.56
C ALA A 307 -2.85 18.84 -8.80
N ARG A 308 -1.63 18.29 -8.74
CA ARG A 308 -1.07 17.46 -9.79
C ARG A 308 -1.49 16.00 -9.58
N THR A 309 -2.24 15.43 -10.52
CA THR A 309 -2.45 13.98 -10.60
C THR A 309 -1.33 13.37 -11.44
N GLY A 310 -0.58 12.43 -10.86
CA GLY A 310 0.50 11.72 -11.57
C GLY A 310 -0.01 10.89 -12.74
N ASN A 311 0.88 10.53 -13.65
CA ASN A 311 0.56 9.76 -14.85
C ASN A 311 0.60 8.25 -14.55
N GLY A 312 -0.14 7.76 -13.57
CA GLY A 312 -0.03 6.37 -13.10
C GLY A 312 1.13 6.16 -12.13
N PHE A 313 1.19 4.96 -11.54
CA PHE A 313 2.15 4.64 -10.49
C PHE A 313 2.80 3.25 -10.66
N GLY A 314 2.12 2.31 -11.33
CA GLY A 314 2.65 0.98 -11.57
C GLY A 314 1.70 0.14 -12.41
N PHE A 315 2.19 -1.02 -12.83
CA PHE A 315 1.45 -1.99 -13.62
C PHE A 315 1.48 -3.33 -12.89
N MET A 316 0.31 -3.94 -12.71
CA MET A 316 0.16 -5.16 -11.93
C MET A 316 -0.53 -6.25 -12.76
N VAL A 317 0.12 -7.39 -12.85
CA VAL A 317 -0.40 -8.60 -13.49
C VAL A 317 -0.76 -9.62 -12.42
N ARG A 318 -1.85 -10.35 -12.66
CA ARG A 318 -2.41 -11.37 -11.76
C ARG A 318 -2.55 -12.66 -12.53
N TYR A 319 -1.90 -13.71 -12.06
CA TYR A 319 -1.86 -15.02 -12.69
C TYR A 319 -2.49 -16.08 -11.79
N ALA A 320 -3.39 -16.86 -12.36
CA ALA A 320 -3.73 -18.19 -11.84
C ALA A 320 -2.71 -19.17 -12.41
N VAL A 321 -1.93 -19.82 -11.56
CA VAL A 321 -0.81 -20.68 -11.99
C VAL A 321 -0.94 -22.08 -11.42
N ASN A 322 -0.40 -23.05 -12.16
CA ASN A 322 -0.36 -24.44 -11.73
C ASN A 322 0.72 -24.69 -10.68
N GLU A 323 1.83 -23.96 -10.77
CA GLU A 323 3.04 -24.15 -9.97
C GLU A 323 3.61 -22.78 -9.61
N LEU A 324 4.35 -22.72 -8.51
CA LEU A 324 5.06 -21.53 -8.07
C LEU A 324 6.39 -21.36 -8.86
N PRO A 325 6.91 -20.14 -9.00
CA PRO A 325 8.20 -19.91 -9.64
C PRO A 325 9.34 -20.52 -8.81
N GLU A 326 10.19 -21.33 -9.41
CA GLU A 326 11.30 -21.96 -8.69
C GLU A 326 12.54 -21.04 -8.68
N TYR A 327 12.98 -20.63 -7.50
CA TYR A 327 14.15 -19.76 -7.33
C TYR A 327 15.43 -20.58 -7.12
N THR A 328 16.35 -20.54 -8.08
CA THR A 328 17.63 -21.27 -8.01
C THR A 328 18.49 -20.88 -6.81
N ALA A 329 18.39 -19.63 -6.35
CA ALA A 329 19.12 -19.12 -5.18
C ALA A 329 18.55 -19.62 -3.84
N LEU A 330 17.31 -20.11 -3.82
CA LEU A 330 16.68 -20.70 -2.63
C LEU A 330 15.64 -21.76 -3.03
N PRO A 331 16.09 -22.94 -3.51
CA PRO A 331 15.22 -23.93 -4.10
C PRO A 331 14.26 -24.53 -3.06
N THR A 332 13.12 -25.00 -3.53
CA THR A 332 12.11 -25.68 -2.72
C THR A 332 12.69 -26.99 -2.14
N PRO A 333 12.70 -27.16 -0.81
CA PRO A 333 13.22 -28.38 -0.19
C PRO A 333 12.47 -29.63 -0.67
N PRO A 334 13.15 -30.79 -0.82
CA PRO A 334 12.49 -32.04 -1.21
C PRO A 334 11.31 -32.39 -0.28
N GLY A 335 10.13 -32.57 -0.87
CA GLY A 335 8.90 -32.90 -0.14
C GLY A 335 8.15 -31.70 0.46
N ALA A 336 8.68 -30.49 0.36
CA ALA A 336 7.96 -29.26 0.72
C ALA A 336 7.03 -28.81 -0.43
N ALA A 337 5.91 -28.18 -0.09
CA ALA A 337 5.01 -27.60 -1.09
C ALA A 337 5.58 -26.31 -1.73
N HIS A 338 6.44 -25.59 -1.00
CA HIS A 338 7.07 -24.35 -1.44
C HIS A 338 8.31 -24.03 -0.58
N SER A 339 9.26 -23.26 -1.14
CA SER A 339 10.34 -22.58 -0.40
C SER A 339 9.83 -21.43 0.48
N GLU A 340 10.63 -20.97 1.45
CA GLU A 340 10.36 -19.76 2.24
C GLU A 340 10.36 -18.48 1.39
N ALA A 341 11.05 -18.49 0.24
CA ALA A 341 11.01 -17.41 -0.75
C ALA A 341 9.57 -17.03 -1.17
N HIS A 342 8.67 -18.00 -1.22
CA HIS A 342 7.28 -17.80 -1.64
C HIS A 342 6.38 -17.17 -0.56
N VAL A 343 6.85 -17.15 0.70
CA VAL A 343 6.09 -16.57 1.81
C VAL A 343 6.22 -15.05 1.82
N GLY A 344 7.44 -14.55 1.64
CA GLY A 344 7.75 -13.12 1.58
C GLY A 344 7.47 -12.49 0.22
N MET A 345 7.56 -11.16 0.12
CA MET A 345 7.53 -10.47 -1.17
C MET A 345 8.87 -10.68 -1.90
N GLN A 346 8.81 -11.13 -3.15
CA GLN A 346 9.99 -11.50 -3.93
C GLN A 346 10.39 -10.34 -4.85
N PHE A 347 11.56 -9.73 -4.62
CA PHE A 347 12.02 -8.57 -5.40
C PHE A 347 12.93 -9.02 -6.53
N ILE A 348 12.57 -8.64 -7.76
CA ILE A 348 13.41 -8.82 -8.94
C ILE A 348 13.90 -7.43 -9.34
N CYS A 349 14.90 -6.96 -8.58
CA CYS A 349 15.48 -5.65 -8.71
C CYS A 349 16.93 -5.71 -8.21
N PRO A 350 17.94 -5.82 -9.10
CA PRO A 350 19.31 -6.13 -8.71
C PRO A 350 20.05 -4.94 -8.07
N SER A 351 19.59 -3.70 -8.30
CA SER A 351 20.23 -2.50 -7.77
C SER A 351 19.28 -1.32 -7.69
N LEU A 352 19.67 -0.29 -6.94
CA LEU A 352 18.95 0.98 -6.92
C LEU A 352 19.00 1.70 -8.28
N ASP A 353 20.07 1.54 -9.06
CA ASP A 353 20.21 2.14 -10.38
C ASP A 353 19.16 1.60 -11.37
N HIS A 354 18.70 0.36 -11.16
CA HIS A 354 17.59 -0.24 -11.90
C HIS A 354 16.30 0.58 -11.71
N ILE A 355 16.04 1.00 -10.47
CA ILE A 355 14.88 1.83 -10.10
C ILE A 355 15.00 3.23 -10.72
N ASP A 356 16.20 3.82 -10.70
CA ASP A 356 16.45 5.13 -11.32
C ASP A 356 16.25 5.08 -12.85
N ARG A 357 16.70 4.01 -13.52
CA ARG A 357 16.45 3.82 -14.97
C ARG A 357 14.97 3.66 -15.28
N ALA A 358 14.25 2.87 -14.48
CA ALA A 358 12.80 2.71 -14.65
C ALA A 358 12.05 4.04 -14.47
N TYR A 359 12.45 4.85 -13.49
CA TYR A 359 11.89 6.19 -13.31
C TYR A 359 12.23 7.13 -14.48
N ALA A 360 13.42 7.04 -15.06
CA ALA A 360 13.79 7.81 -16.24
C ALA A 360 12.98 7.43 -17.50
N ASP A 361 12.63 6.15 -17.68
CA ASP A 361 11.67 5.71 -18.70
C ASP A 361 10.26 6.30 -18.41
N TYR A 362 9.79 6.24 -17.16
CA TYR A 362 8.51 6.82 -16.74
C TYR A 362 8.38 8.32 -17.01
N LEU A 363 9.43 9.10 -16.71
CA LEU A 363 9.45 10.53 -16.99
C LEU A 363 9.34 10.85 -18.50
N ARG A 364 9.81 9.94 -19.35
CA ARG A 364 9.64 10.03 -20.81
C ARG A 364 8.27 9.54 -21.29
N GLY A 365 7.42 9.04 -20.40
CA GLY A 365 6.13 8.44 -20.75
C GLY A 365 6.28 7.11 -21.47
N GLU A 366 7.40 6.40 -21.24
CA GLU A 366 7.71 5.13 -21.87
C GLU A 366 7.56 3.97 -20.87
N VAL A 367 7.30 2.78 -21.40
CA VAL A 367 7.32 1.55 -20.61
C VAL A 367 8.77 1.22 -20.26
N SER A 368 9.04 0.91 -18.98
CA SER A 368 10.42 0.69 -18.55
C SER A 368 11.04 -0.52 -19.21
N ARG A 369 12.25 -0.43 -19.79
CA ARG A 369 12.92 -1.59 -20.42
C ARG A 369 13.37 -2.64 -19.42
N GLU A 370 13.69 -2.20 -18.22
CA GLU A 370 14.19 -3.00 -17.11
C GLU A 370 13.41 -2.62 -15.84
N PRO A 371 12.13 -3.03 -15.71
CA PRO A 371 11.32 -2.65 -14.55
C PRO A 371 11.84 -3.36 -13.29
N GLY A 372 11.87 -2.66 -12.16
CA GLY A 372 12.04 -3.30 -10.85
C GLY A 372 10.73 -3.97 -10.44
N LEU A 373 10.72 -5.29 -10.31
CA LEU A 373 9.49 -6.04 -10.04
C LEU A 373 9.40 -6.50 -8.59
N ILE A 374 8.18 -6.56 -8.07
CA ILE A 374 7.83 -7.46 -6.96
C ILE A 374 6.94 -8.57 -7.50
N VAL A 375 7.31 -9.80 -7.18
CA VAL A 375 6.46 -10.98 -7.29
C VAL A 375 5.88 -11.31 -5.92
N MET A 376 4.60 -11.66 -5.88
CA MET A 376 3.93 -12.11 -4.66
C MET A 376 3.15 -13.38 -4.94
N THR A 377 3.33 -14.39 -4.11
CA THR A 377 2.75 -15.73 -4.28
C THR A 377 1.89 -16.12 -3.07
N TRP A 378 0.97 -15.22 -2.71
CA TRP A 378 0.23 -15.25 -1.43
C TRP A 378 -0.50 -16.55 -1.11
N SER A 379 -0.83 -17.37 -2.12
CA SER A 379 -1.38 -18.72 -1.89
C SER A 379 -0.42 -19.68 -1.17
N ALA A 380 0.89 -19.40 -1.14
CA ALA A 380 1.85 -20.16 -0.34
C ALA A 380 1.56 -20.00 1.16
N SER A 381 1.22 -18.79 1.60
CA SER A 381 0.86 -18.50 2.99
C SER A 381 -0.64 -18.69 3.27
N ASP A 382 -1.50 -18.51 2.26
CA ASP A 382 -2.94 -18.60 2.37
C ASP A 382 -3.56 -19.50 1.27
N PRO A 383 -3.73 -20.81 1.52
CA PRO A 383 -4.28 -21.74 0.55
C PRO A 383 -5.74 -21.46 0.18
N SER A 384 -6.44 -20.55 0.88
CA SER A 384 -7.83 -20.19 0.56
C SER A 384 -7.98 -19.29 -0.67
N LEU A 385 -6.86 -18.82 -1.25
CA LEU A 385 -6.83 -17.94 -2.41
C LEU A 385 -6.89 -18.68 -3.75
N ALA A 386 -6.66 -20.00 -3.77
CA ALA A 386 -6.63 -20.80 -4.99
C ALA A 386 -7.19 -22.21 -4.76
N PRO A 387 -7.58 -22.95 -5.82
CA PRO A 387 -7.91 -24.37 -5.72
C PRO A 387 -6.73 -25.20 -5.21
N ALA A 388 -7.01 -26.39 -4.67
CA ALA A 388 -5.98 -27.29 -4.16
C ALA A 388 -4.91 -27.60 -5.23
N GLY A 389 -3.63 -27.44 -4.86
CA GLY A 389 -2.49 -27.65 -5.76
C GLY A 389 -2.35 -26.60 -6.87
N LYS A 390 -2.99 -25.43 -6.73
CA LYS A 390 -2.88 -24.27 -7.62
C LYS A 390 -2.52 -23.04 -6.81
N HIS A 391 -2.10 -21.98 -7.50
CA HIS A 391 -1.60 -20.77 -6.84
C HIS A 391 -2.09 -19.49 -7.52
N VAL A 392 -2.12 -18.41 -6.74
CA VAL A 392 -2.20 -17.04 -7.27
C VAL A 392 -0.82 -16.41 -7.22
N MET A 393 -0.43 -15.76 -8.31
CA MET A 393 0.81 -15.01 -8.43
C MET A 393 0.51 -13.59 -8.91
N PHE A 394 1.16 -12.61 -8.30
CA PHE A 394 1.07 -11.21 -8.67
C PHE A 394 2.46 -10.77 -9.12
N ILE A 395 2.55 -10.02 -10.21
CA ILE A 395 3.77 -9.32 -10.59
C ILE A 395 3.45 -7.83 -10.65
N TRP A 396 4.19 -7.02 -9.91
CA TRP A 396 4.04 -5.58 -9.87
C TRP A 396 5.32 -4.88 -10.29
N GLY A 397 5.26 -4.11 -11.36
CA GLY A 397 6.30 -3.16 -11.75
C GLY A 397 5.98 -1.72 -11.30
N GLN A 398 6.97 -1.04 -10.73
CA GLN A 398 6.85 0.38 -10.40
C GLN A 398 7.08 1.28 -11.62
N TYR A 399 6.58 2.51 -11.55
CA TYR A 399 6.82 3.55 -12.53
C TYR A 399 6.35 3.20 -13.95
N TYR A 400 5.10 2.77 -14.04
CA TYR A 400 4.43 2.59 -15.34
C TYR A 400 3.55 3.80 -15.65
N PRO A 401 3.80 4.49 -16.78
CA PRO A 401 2.97 5.62 -17.17
C PRO A 401 1.60 5.15 -17.66
N TYR A 402 0.53 5.75 -17.16
CA TYR A 402 -0.83 5.47 -17.62
C TYR A 402 -1.03 5.96 -19.07
N LYS A 403 -0.63 7.20 -19.36
CA LYS A 403 -0.59 7.74 -20.72
C LYS A 403 0.80 7.58 -21.31
N LEU A 404 0.93 6.83 -22.39
CA LEU A 404 2.19 6.60 -23.08
C LEU A 404 2.52 7.74 -24.05
N ALA A 405 3.80 8.10 -24.15
CA ALA A 405 4.27 9.18 -25.02
C ALA A 405 4.12 8.84 -26.52
N ASN A 406 4.14 7.56 -26.86
CA ASN A 406 3.91 7.08 -28.22
C ASN A 406 2.42 6.97 -28.59
N GLY A 407 1.50 7.24 -27.65
CA GLY A 407 0.06 7.16 -27.85
C GLY A 407 -0.51 5.74 -27.91
N GLU A 408 0.27 4.70 -27.61
CA GLU A 408 -0.25 3.34 -27.48
C GLU A 408 -1.24 3.24 -26.30
N ASP A 409 -2.20 2.32 -26.41
CA ASP A 409 -3.20 2.02 -25.38
C ASP A 409 -2.82 0.73 -24.64
N TRP A 410 -3.01 0.72 -23.32
CA TRP A 410 -2.79 -0.46 -22.47
C TRP A 410 -3.71 -1.63 -22.81
N ASP A 411 -4.90 -1.37 -23.38
CA ASP A 411 -5.77 -2.44 -23.89
C ASP A 411 -5.15 -3.19 -25.09
N VAL A 412 -4.22 -2.55 -25.81
CA VAL A 412 -3.51 -3.14 -26.95
C VAL A 412 -2.20 -3.80 -26.51
N ILE A 413 -1.44 -3.14 -25.64
CA ILE A 413 -0.07 -3.59 -25.30
C ILE A 413 0.04 -4.34 -23.97
N GLY A 414 -1.04 -4.37 -23.17
CA GLY A 414 -1.00 -4.90 -21.81
C GLY A 414 -0.56 -6.36 -21.74
N GLN A 415 -1.01 -7.20 -22.67
CA GLN A 415 -0.58 -8.60 -22.73
C GLN A 415 0.90 -8.73 -23.09
N ARG A 416 1.37 -7.98 -24.10
CA ARG A 416 2.79 -7.93 -24.50
C ARG A 416 3.67 -7.56 -23.31
N GLU A 417 3.21 -6.62 -22.50
CA GLU A 417 3.93 -6.18 -21.31
C GLU A 417 3.89 -7.22 -20.19
N ALA A 418 2.75 -7.87 -19.97
CA ALA A 418 2.62 -8.95 -19.01
C ALA A 418 3.55 -10.13 -19.33
N ASP A 419 3.62 -10.52 -20.61
CA ASP A 419 4.52 -11.59 -21.09
C ASP A 419 5.99 -11.19 -20.88
N ARG A 420 6.33 -9.92 -21.11
CA ARG A 420 7.68 -9.40 -20.88
C ARG A 420 8.07 -9.43 -19.41
N MET A 421 7.17 -9.02 -18.51
CA MET A 421 7.42 -9.10 -17.06
C MET A 421 7.60 -10.55 -16.59
N LEU A 422 6.84 -11.49 -17.17
CA LEU A 422 6.98 -12.91 -16.86
C LEU A 422 8.32 -13.46 -17.38
N ALA A 423 8.76 -13.05 -18.56
CA ALA A 423 10.04 -13.45 -19.13
C ALA A 423 11.25 -12.95 -18.32
N LEU A 424 11.11 -11.85 -17.57
CA LEU A 424 12.15 -11.37 -16.64
C LEU A 424 12.29 -12.24 -15.39
N LEU A 425 11.36 -13.17 -15.13
CA LEU A 425 11.47 -14.15 -14.05
C LEU A 425 12.18 -15.45 -14.48
N ALA A 426 12.41 -15.64 -15.78
CA ALA A 426 12.87 -16.90 -16.37
C ALA A 426 14.40 -17.05 -16.40
#